data_AF-A0A9E0YDK8-F1
#
_entry.id   AF-A0A9E0YDK8-F1
#
_cell.length_a   1.000
_cell.length_b   1.000
_cell.length_c   1.000
_cell.angle_alpha   90.00
_cell.angle_beta   90.00
_cell.angle_gamma   90.00
#
_symmetry.space_group_name_H-M   'P 1'
#
loop_
_entity.id
_entity.type
_entity.pdbx_description
1 polymer ?
#
loop_
_entity_poly.entity_id
_entity_poly.type
_entity_poly.pdbx_seq_one_letter_code
_entity_poly.pdbx_strand_id
1 'polypeptide(L)'
;MRARIEQFDHAAMLAIARKRHPALTRALQVLTWTGQGWWWAFLVVLLASGIRFDFLRFPHREYVLTSMIAPGIAWVFVQALKLRYRRRRPFQVLPGFEKLTPAPVDESFPSGHTASVFAFFVAMLPLGPVVSAALAAWASVVAFSRYYLGVHFPSDIFVGALIGILAGASTGAVRPALGADRPDKYGSYVELAKHAKEGNDFRVEARDRGAKVLVLAIHGGIEPGSAELAEAIAGENANLYTFRALESYAGDFFDLHVTAANFDDPRALALAKASDVCVSIHGYRDAKTETVCLGGGNRRVRARVENALHATFPELVLREECKSIEGVNRKNIVNRCREKGVQLELSKKLRDRLANSAADFSKFAAATRSAVLSGRPKD
;
A
#
# COMPACT_ATOMS: atom_id res chain seq x y z
N MET A 1 16.20 -40.74 0.11
CA MET A 1 15.79 -39.43 -0.46
C MET A 1 16.98 -38.60 -0.94
N ARG A 2 17.99 -38.32 -0.10
CA ARG A 2 19.20 -37.54 -0.46
C ARG A 2 19.92 -37.99 -1.75
N ALA A 3 20.21 -39.29 -1.87
CA ALA A 3 20.91 -39.82 -3.05
C ALA A 3 20.15 -39.59 -4.37
N ARG A 4 18.81 -39.63 -4.35
CA ARG A 4 17.99 -39.35 -5.54
C ARG A 4 18.05 -37.87 -5.95
N ILE A 5 18.11 -36.96 -4.97
CA ILE A 5 18.25 -35.52 -5.21
C ILE A 5 19.64 -35.23 -5.81
N GLU A 6 20.70 -35.82 -5.25
CA GLU A 6 22.06 -35.67 -5.77
C GLU A 6 22.19 -36.21 -7.20
N GLN A 7 21.61 -37.37 -7.50
CA GLN A 7 21.56 -37.92 -8.86
C GLN A 7 20.83 -37.01 -9.84
N PHE A 8 19.65 -36.50 -9.46
CA PHE A 8 18.89 -35.56 -10.27
C PHE A 8 19.69 -34.27 -10.54
N ASP A 9 20.25 -33.69 -9.48
CA ASP A 9 21.04 -32.47 -9.57
C ASP A 9 22.24 -32.65 -10.51
N HIS A 10 22.99 -33.75 -10.37
CA HIS A 10 24.14 -34.04 -11.22
C HIS A 10 23.73 -34.24 -12.68
N ALA A 11 22.69 -35.03 -12.93
CA ALA A 11 22.17 -35.25 -14.29
C ALA A 11 21.72 -33.94 -14.95
N ALA A 12 21.02 -33.09 -14.19
CA ALA A 12 20.58 -31.78 -14.65
C ALA A 12 21.78 -30.88 -14.99
N MET A 13 22.79 -30.80 -14.13
CA MET A 13 24.01 -30.02 -14.40
C MET A 13 24.71 -30.48 -15.68
N LEU A 14 24.89 -31.79 -15.86
CA LEU A 14 25.51 -32.33 -17.08
C LEU A 14 24.66 -32.07 -18.32
N ALA A 15 23.34 -32.11 -18.21
CA ALA A 15 22.43 -31.80 -19.31
C ALA A 15 22.49 -30.31 -19.70
N ILE A 16 22.51 -29.37 -18.74
CA ILE A 16 22.59 -27.94 -19.06
C ILE A 16 23.94 -27.57 -19.64
N ALA A 17 25.03 -28.24 -19.24
CA ALA A 17 26.35 -28.00 -19.81
C ALA A 17 26.37 -28.15 -21.34
N ARG A 18 25.64 -29.15 -21.87
CA ARG A 18 25.53 -29.42 -23.31
C ARG A 18 24.66 -28.41 -24.07
N LYS A 19 23.85 -27.62 -23.36
CA LYS A 19 22.93 -26.63 -23.94
C LYS A 19 23.46 -25.20 -23.83
N ARG A 20 24.72 -25.02 -23.43
CA ARG A 20 25.32 -23.70 -23.27
C ARG A 20 25.63 -23.06 -24.62
N HIS A 21 25.39 -21.76 -24.73
CA HIS A 21 25.60 -20.97 -25.94
C HIS A 21 26.26 -19.63 -25.59
N PRO A 22 27.31 -19.18 -26.31
CA PRO A 22 28.10 -18.01 -25.91
C PRO A 22 27.28 -16.72 -25.69
N ALA A 23 26.30 -16.43 -26.55
CA ALA A 23 25.48 -15.24 -26.41
C ALA A 23 24.60 -15.28 -25.15
N LEU A 24 23.97 -16.42 -24.87
CA LEU A 24 23.16 -16.62 -23.67
C LEU A 24 24.02 -16.58 -22.41
N THR A 25 25.22 -17.17 -22.45
CA THR A 25 26.20 -17.08 -21.37
C THR A 25 26.52 -15.64 -21.02
N ARG A 26 26.86 -14.78 -22.00
CA ARG A 26 27.17 -13.36 -21.74
C ARG A 26 25.97 -12.62 -21.13
N ALA A 27 24.78 -12.83 -21.68
CA ALA A 27 23.56 -12.20 -21.16
C ALA A 27 23.31 -12.59 -19.68
N LEU A 28 23.43 -13.88 -19.36
CA LEU A 28 23.21 -14.38 -18.00
C LEU A 28 24.35 -13.99 -17.03
N GLN A 29 25.59 -13.89 -17.53
CA GLN A 29 26.74 -13.37 -16.78
C GLN A 29 26.54 -11.92 -16.34
N VAL A 30 25.87 -11.09 -17.14
CA VAL A 30 25.52 -9.70 -16.77
C VAL A 30 24.30 -9.69 -15.84
N LEU A 31 23.24 -10.39 -16.22
CA LEU A 31 21.99 -10.37 -15.46
C LEU A 31 22.17 -10.89 -14.03
N THR A 32 23.00 -11.91 -13.83
CA THR A 32 23.20 -12.49 -12.48
C THR A 32 23.72 -11.48 -11.47
N TRP A 33 24.34 -10.37 -11.90
CA TRP A 33 24.79 -9.32 -10.99
C TRP A 33 23.63 -8.65 -10.27
N THR A 34 22.48 -8.51 -10.92
CA THR A 34 21.28 -7.88 -10.32
C THR A 34 20.72 -8.66 -9.12
N GLY A 35 21.14 -9.91 -8.92
CA GLY A 35 20.79 -10.71 -7.73
C GLY A 35 21.79 -10.62 -6.57
N GLN A 36 22.84 -9.80 -6.67
CA GLN A 36 23.89 -9.72 -5.63
C GLN A 36 23.49 -8.86 -4.42
N GLY A 37 24.00 -9.23 -3.25
CA GLY A 37 23.70 -8.59 -1.96
C GLY A 37 24.00 -7.09 -1.88
N TRP A 38 25.08 -6.65 -2.53
CA TRP A 38 25.53 -5.26 -2.48
C TRP A 38 24.65 -4.31 -3.28
N TRP A 39 23.85 -4.79 -4.26
CA TRP A 39 22.81 -3.98 -4.88
C TRP A 39 21.75 -3.56 -3.88
N TRP A 40 21.39 -4.44 -2.95
CA TRP A 40 20.44 -4.12 -1.88
C TRP A 40 21.04 -3.12 -0.89
N ALA A 41 22.31 -3.32 -0.49
CA ALA A 41 23.01 -2.37 0.37
C ALA A 41 23.16 -0.98 -0.29
N PHE A 42 23.49 -0.96 -1.59
CA PHE A 42 23.54 0.26 -2.39
C PHE A 42 22.17 0.95 -2.42
N LEU A 43 21.09 0.23 -2.70
CA LEU A 43 19.73 0.77 -2.69
C LEU A 43 19.33 1.33 -1.31
N VAL A 44 19.71 0.64 -0.23
CA VAL A 44 19.46 1.12 1.15
C VAL A 44 20.23 2.41 1.43
N VAL A 45 21.51 2.48 1.10
CA VAL A 45 22.34 3.70 1.29
C VAL A 45 21.85 4.83 0.41
N LEU A 46 21.50 4.55 -0.83
CA LEU A 46 20.95 5.51 -1.78
C LEU A 46 19.66 6.14 -1.25
N LEU A 47 18.76 5.35 -0.67
CA LEU A 47 17.55 5.85 -0.02
C LEU A 47 17.83 6.58 1.30
N ALA A 48 18.77 6.08 2.11
CA ALA A 48 19.15 6.69 3.39
C ALA A 48 19.94 8.00 3.24
N SER A 49 20.57 8.23 2.09
CA SER A 49 21.34 9.44 1.78
C SER A 49 20.50 10.71 1.68
N GLY A 50 19.17 10.58 1.69
CA GLY A 50 18.24 11.71 1.53
C GLY A 50 18.22 12.27 0.10
N ILE A 51 18.96 11.68 -0.84
CA ILE A 51 18.90 12.02 -2.26
C ILE A 51 17.49 11.68 -2.76
N ARG A 52 16.74 12.72 -3.13
CA ARG A 52 15.39 12.58 -3.69
C ARG A 52 15.51 12.12 -5.14
N PHE A 53 15.07 10.89 -5.42
CA PHE A 53 14.92 10.40 -6.78
C PHE A 53 13.53 10.80 -7.26
N ASP A 54 13.40 12.04 -7.73
CA ASP A 54 12.12 12.62 -8.17
C ASP A 54 11.46 11.86 -9.35
N PHE A 55 12.20 10.95 -10.00
CA PHE A 55 11.72 10.03 -11.05
C PHE A 55 11.24 8.65 -10.52
N LEU A 56 11.57 8.28 -9.29
CA LEU A 56 11.12 7.08 -8.59
C LEU A 56 10.05 7.46 -7.56
N ARG A 57 8.98 8.11 -8.03
CA ARG A 57 7.81 8.45 -7.21
C ARG A 57 7.10 7.17 -6.82
N PHE A 58 7.40 6.61 -5.65
CA PHE A 58 6.68 5.46 -5.12
C PHE A 58 5.56 5.94 -4.19
N PRO A 59 4.28 5.91 -4.58
CA PRO A 59 3.14 6.21 -3.70
C PRO A 59 2.99 5.21 -2.52
N HIS A 60 3.97 4.32 -2.32
CA HIS A 60 3.92 3.24 -1.37
C HIS A 60 5.30 2.94 -0.72
N ARG A 61 5.80 3.90 0.07
CA ARG A 61 7.11 3.81 0.77
C ARG A 61 7.28 2.53 1.60
N GLU A 62 6.18 2.03 2.17
CA GLU A 62 6.16 0.83 3.00
C GLU A 62 6.52 -0.40 2.17
N TYR A 63 6.21 -0.40 0.87
CA TYR A 63 6.59 -1.48 -0.03
C TYR A 63 8.08 -1.43 -0.33
N VAL A 64 8.62 -0.23 -0.58
CA VAL A 64 10.07 0.00 -0.73
C VAL A 64 10.82 -0.46 0.51
N LEU A 65 10.33 -0.12 1.71
CA LEU A 65 10.94 -0.58 2.97
C LEU A 65 10.82 -2.10 3.14
N THR A 66 9.64 -2.68 2.92
CA THR A 66 9.47 -4.14 3.02
C THR A 66 10.31 -4.92 2.01
N SER A 67 10.51 -4.39 0.81
CA SER A 67 11.35 -5.02 -0.21
C SER A 67 12.85 -4.96 0.10
N MET A 68 13.28 -4.08 1.01
CA MET A 68 14.66 -4.07 1.54
C MET A 68 14.82 -5.02 2.73
N ILE A 69 13.80 -5.12 3.60
CA ILE A 69 13.82 -6.02 4.76
C ILE A 69 13.77 -7.49 4.31
N ALA A 70 12.95 -7.80 3.29
CA ALA A 70 12.72 -9.18 2.86
C ALA A 70 14.02 -9.91 2.40
N PRO A 71 14.88 -9.35 1.54
CA PRO A 71 16.18 -9.94 1.21
C PRO A 71 17.10 -10.10 2.41
N GLY A 72 17.05 -9.18 3.38
CA GLY A 72 17.81 -9.29 4.63
C GLY A 72 17.39 -10.51 5.47
N ILE A 73 16.08 -10.71 5.63
CA ILE A 73 15.52 -11.90 6.28
C ILE A 73 15.98 -13.17 5.53
N ALA A 74 15.81 -13.20 4.21
CA ALA A 74 16.23 -14.33 3.39
C ALA A 74 17.73 -14.63 3.53
N TRP A 75 18.58 -13.59 3.58
CA TRP A 75 20.02 -13.72 3.76
C TRP A 75 20.36 -14.42 5.08
N VAL A 76 19.75 -14.04 6.20
CA VAL A 76 19.99 -14.67 7.51
C VAL A 76 19.71 -16.18 7.45
N PHE A 77 18.57 -16.58 6.89
CA PHE A 77 18.22 -18.00 6.72
C PHE A 77 19.17 -18.73 5.77
N VAL A 78 19.55 -18.10 4.65
CA VAL A 78 20.54 -18.66 3.72
C VAL A 78 21.88 -18.90 4.42
N GLN A 79 22.39 -17.94 5.19
CA GLN A 79 23.67 -18.09 5.89
C GLN A 79 23.60 -19.20 6.95
N ALA A 80 22.52 -19.27 7.72
CA ALA A 80 22.31 -20.33 8.70
C ALA A 80 22.35 -21.73 8.05
N LEU A 81 21.68 -21.91 6.91
CA LEU A 81 21.67 -23.17 6.18
C LEU A 81 23.03 -23.47 5.51
N LYS A 82 23.73 -22.45 5.00
CA LYS A 82 25.09 -22.62 4.45
C LYS A 82 26.05 -23.15 5.51
N LEU A 83 26.02 -22.57 6.71
CA LEU A 83 26.84 -23.02 7.84
C LEU A 83 26.51 -24.46 8.27
N ARG A 84 25.23 -24.84 8.17
CA ARG A 84 24.73 -26.16 8.59
C ARG A 84 25.04 -27.28 7.60
N TYR A 85 24.95 -27.01 6.29
CA TYR A 85 25.04 -28.05 5.26
C TYR A 85 26.37 -28.06 4.50
N ARG A 86 27.07 -26.92 4.39
CA ARG A 86 28.38 -26.78 3.74
C ARG A 86 28.51 -27.58 2.42
N ARG A 87 27.48 -27.45 1.59
CA ARG A 87 27.38 -28.20 0.34
C ARG A 87 28.36 -27.62 -0.67
N ARG A 88 29.26 -28.46 -1.20
CA ARG A 88 30.13 -28.12 -2.33
C ARG A 88 29.33 -27.82 -3.60
N ARG A 89 29.85 -26.93 -4.44
CA ARG A 89 29.24 -26.45 -5.69
C ARG A 89 29.45 -27.44 -6.86
N PRO A 90 28.66 -27.36 -7.94
CA PRO A 90 28.77 -28.26 -9.09
C PRO A 90 30.19 -28.39 -9.65
N PHE A 91 30.87 -27.26 -9.89
CA PHE A 91 32.24 -27.23 -10.43
C PHE A 91 33.32 -27.82 -9.50
N GLN A 92 32.98 -28.11 -8.24
CA GLN A 92 33.91 -28.71 -7.26
C GLN A 92 33.75 -30.23 -7.16
N VAL A 93 32.64 -30.79 -7.66
CA VAL A 93 32.31 -32.22 -7.46
C VAL A 93 32.05 -32.95 -8.78
N LEU A 94 31.70 -32.25 -9.85
CA LEU A 94 31.50 -32.83 -11.18
C LEU A 94 32.80 -32.72 -12.00
N PRO A 95 33.42 -33.86 -12.37
CA PRO A 95 34.65 -33.85 -13.17
C PRO A 95 34.44 -33.14 -14.52
N GLY A 96 35.38 -32.26 -14.89
CA GLY A 96 35.32 -31.51 -16.16
C GLY A 96 34.21 -30.47 -16.24
N PHE A 97 33.48 -30.21 -15.16
CA PHE A 97 32.39 -29.24 -15.17
C PHE A 97 32.90 -27.82 -14.92
N GLU A 98 32.84 -26.98 -15.95
CA GLU A 98 33.27 -25.59 -15.86
C GLU A 98 32.18 -24.65 -15.37
N LYS A 99 32.57 -23.75 -14.45
CA LYS A 99 31.77 -22.58 -14.08
C LYS A 99 31.97 -21.47 -15.12
N LEU A 100 30.91 -20.71 -15.39
CA LEU A 100 30.93 -19.62 -16.37
C LEU A 100 30.85 -18.24 -15.70
N THR A 101 31.18 -18.14 -14.42
CA THR A 101 31.16 -16.88 -13.66
C THR A 101 32.17 -17.01 -12.51
N PRO A 102 32.66 -15.89 -11.92
CA PRO A 102 33.54 -15.97 -10.76
C PRO A 102 32.97 -16.87 -9.67
N ALA A 103 33.83 -17.71 -9.07
CA ALA A 103 33.39 -18.61 -8.01
C ALA A 103 32.93 -17.76 -6.81
N PRO A 104 31.71 -17.99 -6.29
CA PRO A 104 31.33 -17.39 -5.02
C PRO A 104 32.22 -17.95 -3.90
N VAL A 105 32.53 -17.09 -2.91
CA VAL A 105 33.39 -17.43 -1.76
C VAL A 105 32.68 -18.36 -0.76
N ASP A 106 31.35 -18.41 -0.80
CA ASP A 106 30.52 -19.14 0.15
C ASP A 106 29.97 -20.48 -0.41
N GLU A 107 29.34 -21.26 0.47
CA GLU A 107 28.80 -22.61 0.22
C GLU A 107 27.65 -22.62 -0.81
N SER A 108 27.39 -23.78 -1.44
CA SER A 108 26.38 -23.91 -2.51
C SER A 108 24.94 -23.83 -2.00
N PHE A 109 24.63 -24.50 -0.89
CA PHE A 109 23.23 -24.67 -0.47
C PHE A 109 22.83 -23.69 0.64
N PRO A 110 21.73 -22.92 0.49
CA PRO A 110 20.93 -22.68 -0.71
C PRO A 110 21.44 -21.47 -1.54
N SER A 111 20.85 -21.22 -2.70
CA SER A 111 21.19 -20.06 -3.55
C SER A 111 20.73 -18.74 -2.93
N GLY A 112 21.69 -17.93 -2.46
CA GLY A 112 21.41 -16.61 -1.89
C GLY A 112 20.90 -15.57 -2.89
N HIS A 113 21.36 -15.62 -4.15
CA HIS A 113 20.85 -14.72 -5.20
C HIS A 113 19.37 -15.02 -5.47
N THR A 114 19.04 -16.31 -5.61
CA THR A 114 17.65 -16.75 -5.82
C THR A 114 16.77 -16.34 -4.65
N ALA A 115 17.21 -16.57 -3.41
CA ALA A 115 16.45 -16.19 -2.23
C ALA A 115 16.20 -14.68 -2.16
N SER A 116 17.20 -13.86 -2.48
CA SER A 116 17.09 -12.40 -2.42
C SER A 116 16.10 -11.85 -3.45
N VAL A 117 16.19 -12.27 -4.73
CA VAL A 117 15.31 -11.75 -5.79
C VAL A 117 13.86 -12.21 -5.63
N PHE A 118 13.63 -13.44 -5.13
CA PHE A 118 12.28 -13.92 -4.82
C PHE A 118 11.69 -13.22 -3.58
N ALA A 119 12.50 -12.92 -2.57
CA ALA A 119 12.08 -12.13 -1.41
C ALA A 119 11.65 -10.71 -1.82
N PHE A 120 12.44 -10.06 -2.67
CA PHE A 120 12.11 -8.76 -3.24
C PHE A 120 10.81 -8.81 -4.06
N PHE A 121 10.70 -9.75 -5.00
CA PHE A 121 9.51 -9.95 -5.82
C PHE A 121 8.24 -10.10 -4.96
N VAL A 122 8.25 -11.01 -3.97
CA VAL A 122 7.06 -11.25 -3.14
C VAL A 122 6.68 -10.03 -2.30
N ALA A 123 7.67 -9.28 -1.78
CA ALA A 123 7.40 -8.05 -1.05
C ALA A 123 6.71 -6.97 -1.92
N MET A 124 6.94 -7.00 -3.24
CA MET A 124 6.42 -6.03 -4.21
C MET A 124 5.08 -6.42 -4.86
N LEU A 125 4.53 -7.60 -4.57
CA LEU A 125 3.28 -8.08 -5.18
C LEU A 125 2.11 -7.07 -5.18
N PRO A 126 1.87 -6.30 -4.11
CA PRO A 126 0.69 -5.43 -4.09
C PRO A 126 0.84 -4.12 -4.88
N LEU A 127 1.99 -3.89 -5.54
CA LEU A 127 2.15 -2.79 -6.51
C LEU A 127 1.34 -3.03 -7.81
N GLY A 128 0.70 -4.18 -7.95
CA GLY A 128 -0.20 -4.50 -9.05
C GLY A 128 0.31 -5.62 -9.96
N PRO A 129 -0.57 -6.15 -10.83
CA PRO A 129 -0.30 -7.37 -11.60
C PRO A 129 0.83 -7.19 -12.64
N VAL A 130 0.93 -6.02 -13.28
CA VAL A 130 1.98 -5.75 -14.29
C VAL A 130 3.37 -5.74 -13.68
N VAL A 131 3.55 -5.01 -12.57
CA VAL A 131 4.82 -4.95 -11.84
C VAL A 131 5.20 -6.34 -11.30
N SER A 132 4.22 -7.04 -10.72
CA SER A 132 4.41 -8.40 -10.22
C SER A 132 4.87 -9.37 -11.31
N ALA A 133 4.26 -9.33 -12.50
CA ALA A 133 4.65 -10.19 -13.62
C ALA A 133 6.07 -9.90 -14.10
N ALA A 134 6.45 -8.61 -14.21
CA ALA A 134 7.79 -8.22 -14.61
C ALA A 134 8.85 -8.68 -13.59
N LEU A 135 8.60 -8.51 -12.30
CA LEU A 135 9.50 -8.94 -11.24
C LEU A 135 9.59 -10.48 -11.12
N ALA A 136 8.49 -11.19 -11.32
CA ALA A 136 8.48 -12.65 -11.37
C ALA A 136 9.33 -13.18 -12.54
N ALA A 137 9.20 -12.57 -13.72
CA ALA A 137 10.02 -12.91 -14.88
C ALA A 137 11.50 -12.65 -14.57
N TRP A 138 11.85 -11.45 -14.09
CA TRP A 138 13.21 -11.11 -13.71
C TRP A 138 13.81 -12.07 -12.66
N ALA A 139 13.10 -12.33 -11.56
CA ALA A 139 13.54 -13.24 -10.51
C ALA A 139 13.78 -14.66 -11.04
N SER A 140 12.92 -15.12 -11.95
CA SER A 140 13.05 -16.43 -12.61
C SER A 140 14.29 -16.49 -13.50
N VAL A 141 14.59 -15.45 -14.28
CA VAL A 141 15.79 -15.43 -15.13
C VAL A 141 17.06 -15.34 -14.29
N VAL A 142 17.06 -14.56 -13.20
CA VAL A 142 18.20 -14.54 -12.24
C VAL A 142 18.39 -15.91 -11.61
N ALA A 143 17.33 -16.57 -11.15
CA ALA A 143 17.42 -17.92 -10.59
C ALA A 143 17.97 -18.94 -11.59
N PHE A 144 17.46 -18.91 -12.82
CA PHE A 144 17.95 -19.76 -13.91
C PHE A 144 19.43 -19.51 -14.23
N SER A 145 19.88 -18.25 -14.19
CA SER A 145 21.28 -17.91 -14.45
C SER A 145 22.24 -18.64 -13.51
N ARG A 146 21.87 -18.82 -12.23
CA ARG A 146 22.73 -19.48 -11.23
C ARG A 146 22.94 -20.96 -11.52
N TYR A 147 21.90 -21.62 -12.01
CA TYR A 147 21.95 -22.99 -12.50
C TYR A 147 22.77 -23.09 -13.80
N TYR A 148 22.42 -22.26 -14.80
CA TYR A 148 23.06 -22.25 -16.11
C TYR A 148 24.58 -22.00 -16.05
N LEU A 149 24.98 -20.99 -15.26
CA LEU A 149 26.39 -20.59 -15.09
C LEU A 149 27.20 -21.58 -14.24
N GLY A 150 26.55 -22.61 -13.70
CA GLY A 150 27.25 -23.74 -13.11
C GLY A 150 27.67 -23.56 -11.65
N VAL A 151 27.07 -22.61 -10.94
CA VAL A 151 27.47 -22.27 -9.56
C VAL A 151 26.52 -22.82 -8.50
N HIS A 152 25.32 -23.25 -8.87
CA HIS A 152 24.33 -23.86 -7.98
C HIS A 152 23.63 -25.04 -8.63
N PHE A 153 23.24 -26.03 -7.83
CA PHE A 153 22.39 -27.13 -8.26
C PHE A 153 20.92 -26.72 -8.35
N PRO A 154 20.08 -27.40 -9.15
CA PRO A 154 18.63 -27.14 -9.20
C PRO A 154 17.95 -27.13 -7.83
N SER A 155 18.30 -28.06 -6.93
CA SER A 155 17.76 -28.08 -5.57
C SER A 155 18.18 -26.86 -4.72
N ASP A 156 19.38 -26.31 -4.93
CA ASP A 156 19.81 -25.05 -4.28
C ASP A 156 18.94 -23.87 -4.73
N ILE A 157 18.53 -23.86 -6.01
CA ILE A 157 17.65 -22.84 -6.59
C ILE A 157 16.24 -22.98 -6.02
N PHE A 158 15.70 -24.19 -5.99
CA PHE A 158 14.36 -24.46 -5.47
C PHE A 158 14.23 -24.03 -4.00
N VAL A 159 15.16 -24.45 -3.15
CA VAL A 159 15.15 -24.07 -1.72
C VAL A 159 15.41 -22.58 -1.55
N GLY A 160 16.30 -21.99 -2.36
CA GLY A 160 16.50 -20.54 -2.37
C GLY A 160 15.21 -19.78 -2.67
N ALA A 161 14.46 -20.18 -3.70
CA ALA A 161 13.19 -19.56 -4.06
C ALA A 161 12.15 -19.69 -2.94
N LEU A 162 12.04 -20.88 -2.31
CA LEU A 162 11.14 -21.11 -1.17
C LEU A 162 11.45 -20.18 0.00
N ILE A 163 12.74 -20.06 0.39
CA ILE A 163 13.17 -19.14 1.45
C ILE A 163 12.81 -17.70 1.08
N GLY A 164 13.07 -17.30 -0.16
CA GLY A 164 12.73 -15.97 -0.65
C GLY A 164 11.25 -15.67 -0.53
N ILE A 165 10.39 -16.59 -0.99
CA ILE A 165 8.93 -16.45 -0.93
C ILE A 165 8.45 -16.28 0.51
N LEU A 166 8.93 -17.12 1.43
CA LEU A 166 8.55 -17.05 2.84
C LEU A 166 9.03 -15.75 3.50
N ALA A 167 10.27 -15.34 3.21
CA ALA A 167 10.82 -14.08 3.70
C ALA A 167 10.01 -12.87 3.21
N GLY A 168 9.71 -12.82 1.90
CA GLY A 168 8.86 -11.77 1.32
C GLY A 168 7.47 -11.73 1.95
N ALA A 169 6.81 -12.88 2.09
CA ALA A 169 5.48 -12.97 2.69
C ALA A 169 5.46 -12.50 4.16
N SER A 170 6.51 -12.79 4.92
CA SER A 170 6.61 -12.39 6.34
C SER A 170 6.57 -10.87 6.55
N THR A 171 7.04 -10.09 5.56
CA THR A 171 7.04 -8.62 5.65
C THR A 171 5.64 -8.00 5.60
N GLY A 172 4.64 -8.75 5.12
CA GLY A 172 3.24 -8.33 5.16
C GLY A 172 2.71 -8.10 6.58
N ALA A 173 3.26 -8.80 7.59
CA ALA A 173 2.89 -8.62 8.99
C ALA A 173 3.45 -7.32 9.61
N VAL A 174 4.60 -6.85 9.11
CA VAL A 174 5.29 -5.65 9.63
C VAL A 174 4.88 -4.38 8.86
N ARG A 175 4.35 -4.55 7.64
CA ARG A 175 3.89 -3.44 6.78
C ARG A 175 2.93 -2.46 7.47
N PRO A 176 1.92 -2.90 8.27
CA PRO A 176 1.05 -1.97 8.98
C PRO A 176 1.80 -1.11 10.01
N ALA A 177 2.81 -1.68 10.69
CA ALA A 177 3.63 -0.96 11.67
C ALA A 177 4.55 0.08 11.00
N LEU A 178 5.05 -0.19 9.80
CA LEU A 178 5.81 0.78 8.99
C LEU A 178 4.96 1.94 8.47
N GLY A 179 3.62 1.78 8.51
CA GLY A 179 2.67 2.83 8.19
C GLY A 179 1.93 3.42 9.39
N ALA A 180 2.04 2.86 10.60
CA ALA A 180 1.16 3.14 11.74
C ALA A 180 1.23 4.62 12.21
N ASP A 181 0.13 5.08 12.81
CA ASP A 181 -0.21 6.46 13.23
C ASP A 181 1.00 7.37 13.43
N ARG A 182 1.36 8.03 12.33
CA ARG A 182 2.28 9.16 12.37
C ARG A 182 1.48 10.40 12.77
N PRO A 183 2.00 11.25 13.66
CA PRO A 183 1.34 12.50 13.98
C PRO A 183 1.19 13.36 12.73
N ASP A 184 0.20 14.25 12.73
CA ASP A 184 0.05 15.25 11.67
C ASP A 184 1.32 16.08 11.57
N LYS A 185 1.77 16.31 10.33
CA LYS A 185 2.95 17.12 10.06
C LYS A 185 2.70 18.60 10.37
N TYR A 186 1.46 19.05 10.17
CA TYR A 186 1.03 20.41 10.43
C TYR A 186 -0.05 20.40 11.50
N GLY A 187 0.02 21.36 12.43
CA GLY A 187 -0.95 21.48 13.51
C GLY A 187 -2.31 22.01 13.05
N SER A 188 -2.41 22.64 11.87
CA SER A 188 -3.65 23.14 11.29
C SER A 188 -3.59 23.28 9.76
N TYR A 189 -4.72 23.50 9.10
CA TYR A 189 -4.77 23.79 7.66
C TYR A 189 -4.05 25.10 7.35
N VAL A 190 -4.22 26.13 8.19
CA VAL A 190 -3.53 27.42 8.00
C VAL A 190 -2.02 27.26 8.05
N GLU A 191 -1.49 26.35 8.87
CA GLU A 191 -0.07 26.02 8.88
C GLU A 191 0.34 25.22 7.63
N LEU A 192 -0.45 24.23 7.24
CA LEU A 192 -0.24 23.45 6.01
C LEU A 192 -0.15 24.37 4.79
N ALA A 193 -1.08 25.32 4.66
CA ALA A 193 -1.19 26.24 3.52
C ALA A 193 0.00 27.22 3.39
N LYS A 194 0.84 27.36 4.44
CA LYS A 194 2.11 28.09 4.35
C LYS A 194 3.20 27.33 3.60
N HIS A 195 3.08 26.00 3.56
CA HIS A 195 4.12 25.10 3.06
C HIS A 195 3.71 24.35 1.79
N ALA A 196 2.44 23.95 1.70
CA ALA A 196 1.88 23.26 0.54
C ALA A 196 1.11 24.24 -0.36
N LYS A 197 1.19 24.04 -1.67
CA LYS A 197 0.61 24.92 -2.69
C LYS A 197 -0.69 24.33 -3.26
N GLU A 198 -1.80 25.03 -3.08
CA GLU A 198 -3.06 24.69 -3.76
C GLU A 198 -2.89 24.76 -5.29
N GLY A 199 -3.48 23.82 -6.02
CA GLY A 199 -3.33 23.64 -7.46
C GLY A 199 -2.16 22.74 -7.87
N ASN A 200 -1.15 22.57 -7.01
CA ASN A 200 -0.02 21.66 -7.25
C ASN A 200 0.02 20.49 -6.27
N ASP A 201 -0.10 20.76 -4.97
CA ASP A 201 0.05 19.75 -3.91
C ASP A 201 -1.31 19.20 -3.48
N PHE A 202 -2.30 20.10 -3.41
CA PHE A 202 -3.68 19.76 -3.10
C PHE A 202 -4.62 20.65 -3.91
N ARG A 203 -5.90 20.29 -3.92
CA ARG A 203 -6.99 21.12 -4.45
C ARG A 203 -8.08 21.21 -3.40
N VAL A 204 -8.59 22.42 -3.19
CA VAL A 204 -9.82 22.60 -2.43
C VAL A 204 -10.95 22.91 -3.39
N GLU A 205 -12.10 22.29 -3.12
CA GLU A 205 -13.36 22.65 -3.75
C GLU A 205 -14.36 23.04 -2.66
N ALA A 206 -14.85 24.27 -2.73
CA ALA A 206 -15.83 24.81 -1.80
C ALA A 206 -17.00 25.36 -2.62
N ARG A 207 -18.17 24.72 -2.52
CA ARG A 207 -19.40 25.13 -3.22
C ARG A 207 -20.46 25.52 -2.20
N ASP A 208 -20.73 26.82 -2.10
CA ASP A 208 -21.88 27.33 -1.38
C ASP A 208 -23.09 27.36 -2.32
N ARG A 209 -24.14 26.63 -1.93
CA ARG A 209 -25.42 26.55 -2.63
C ARG A 209 -26.56 27.14 -1.81
N GLY A 210 -26.25 27.80 -0.68
CA GLY A 210 -27.25 28.23 0.30
C GLY A 210 -27.98 27.07 0.99
N ALA A 211 -27.47 25.85 0.85
CA ALA A 211 -28.14 24.66 1.34
C ALA A 211 -27.96 24.48 2.86
N LYS A 212 -28.96 23.86 3.49
CA LYS A 212 -28.95 23.61 4.94
C LYS A 212 -28.03 22.46 5.36
N VAL A 213 -27.60 21.63 4.42
CA VAL A 213 -26.67 20.53 4.66
C VAL A 213 -25.35 20.84 3.99
N LEU A 214 -24.25 20.66 4.72
CA LEU A 214 -22.89 20.62 4.19
C LEU A 214 -22.41 19.17 4.16
N VAL A 215 -21.94 18.71 3.01
CA VAL A 215 -21.19 17.47 2.89
C VAL A 215 -19.72 17.82 2.70
N LEU A 216 -18.85 17.21 3.49
CA LEU A 216 -17.43 17.49 3.47
C LEU A 216 -16.55 16.24 3.47
N ALA A 217 -15.39 16.34 2.82
CA ALA A 217 -14.29 15.40 2.92
C ALA A 217 -12.98 16.17 3.02
N ILE A 218 -12.39 16.23 4.22
CA ILE A 218 -11.15 16.99 4.47
C ILE A 218 -9.89 16.20 4.15
N HIS A 219 -10.01 14.90 3.86
CA HIS A 219 -8.89 13.98 3.58
C HIS A 219 -9.02 13.29 2.21
N GLY A 220 -9.53 13.99 1.19
CA GLY A 220 -9.58 13.50 -0.18
C GLY A 220 -8.20 13.13 -0.72
N GLY A 221 -8.10 12.02 -1.46
CA GLY A 221 -6.83 11.46 -1.92
C GLY A 221 -5.99 10.82 -0.82
N ILE A 222 -5.89 11.44 0.36
CA ILE A 222 -5.24 10.91 1.57
C ILE A 222 -5.96 9.65 2.06
N GLU A 223 -7.28 9.71 2.09
CA GLU A 223 -8.21 8.61 2.35
C GLU A 223 -8.95 8.32 1.03
N PRO A 224 -8.41 7.45 0.15
CA PRO A 224 -8.91 7.29 -1.21
C PRO A 224 -10.42 7.01 -1.28
N GLY A 225 -11.12 7.74 -2.15
CA GLY A 225 -12.57 7.64 -2.38
C GLY A 225 -13.43 8.56 -1.50
N SER A 226 -12.88 9.21 -0.47
CA SER A 226 -13.67 10.05 0.46
C SER A 226 -14.24 11.30 -0.22
N ALA A 227 -13.43 12.01 -1.03
CA ALA A 227 -13.84 13.21 -1.73
C ALA A 227 -14.86 12.92 -2.84
N GLU A 228 -14.63 11.87 -3.63
CA GLU A 228 -15.58 11.40 -4.65
C GLU A 228 -16.92 11.03 -4.02
N LEU A 229 -16.89 10.33 -2.88
CA LEU A 229 -18.11 9.95 -2.18
C LEU A 229 -18.81 11.18 -1.59
N ALA A 230 -18.08 12.16 -1.05
CA ALA A 230 -18.65 13.42 -0.57
C ALA A 230 -19.29 14.23 -1.71
N GLU A 231 -18.62 14.36 -2.86
CA GLU A 231 -19.15 14.98 -4.08
C GLU A 231 -20.43 14.28 -4.52
N ALA A 232 -20.42 12.95 -4.56
CA ALA A 232 -21.57 12.14 -4.91
C ALA A 232 -22.70 12.34 -3.89
N ILE A 233 -22.45 12.31 -2.59
CA ILE A 233 -23.51 12.53 -1.59
C ILE A 233 -24.08 13.95 -1.72
N ALA A 234 -23.25 14.97 -1.90
CA ALA A 234 -23.70 16.36 -2.01
C ALA A 234 -24.62 16.58 -3.21
N GLY A 235 -24.31 15.97 -4.36
CA GLY A 235 -25.01 16.20 -5.62
C GLY A 235 -25.13 17.69 -5.92
N GLU A 236 -26.34 18.15 -6.26
CA GLU A 236 -26.67 19.57 -6.47
C GLU A 236 -27.40 20.22 -5.28
N ASN A 237 -27.73 19.43 -4.25
CA ASN A 237 -28.72 19.81 -3.22
C ASN A 237 -28.11 20.19 -1.87
N ALA A 238 -26.80 19.97 -1.68
CA ALA A 238 -26.09 20.28 -0.44
C ALA A 238 -24.89 21.19 -0.73
N ASN A 239 -24.44 21.96 0.26
CA ASN A 239 -23.14 22.61 0.20
C ASN A 239 -22.06 21.52 0.15
N LEU A 240 -20.93 21.82 -0.51
CA LEU A 240 -19.82 20.87 -0.67
C LEU A 240 -18.51 21.51 -0.22
N TYR A 241 -17.72 20.75 0.53
CA TYR A 241 -16.31 21.05 0.76
C TYR A 241 -15.44 19.80 0.56
N THR A 242 -14.46 19.85 -0.33
CA THR A 242 -13.42 18.80 -0.41
C THR A 242 -12.04 19.41 -0.33
N PHE A 243 -11.16 18.76 0.42
CA PHE A 243 -9.71 18.96 0.34
C PHE A 243 -9.12 17.68 -0.25
N ARG A 244 -8.38 17.77 -1.35
CA ARG A 244 -7.89 16.63 -2.11
C ARG A 244 -6.39 16.73 -2.38
N ALA A 245 -5.61 15.78 -1.88
CA ALA A 245 -4.21 15.64 -2.29
C ALA A 245 -4.13 15.31 -3.79
N LEU A 246 -3.23 15.97 -4.51
CA LEU A 246 -3.05 15.78 -5.95
C LEU A 246 -1.90 14.83 -6.25
N GLU A 247 -1.99 14.07 -7.34
CA GLU A 247 -0.91 13.17 -7.80
C GLU A 247 0.39 13.92 -8.15
N SER A 248 0.30 15.23 -8.42
CA SER A 248 1.44 16.12 -8.60
C SER A 248 2.21 16.42 -7.31
N TYR A 249 1.62 16.14 -6.12
CA TYR A 249 2.31 16.32 -4.86
C TYR A 249 3.48 15.34 -4.75
N ALA A 250 4.68 15.88 -4.52
CA ALA A 250 5.90 15.08 -4.44
C ALA A 250 6.06 14.34 -3.10
N GLY A 251 5.31 14.72 -2.07
CA GLY A 251 5.38 14.13 -0.73
C GLY A 251 4.44 12.93 -0.54
N ASP A 252 4.52 12.30 0.64
CA ASP A 252 3.50 11.34 1.09
C ASP A 252 2.19 12.09 1.31
N PHE A 253 1.07 11.63 0.73
CA PHE A 253 -0.22 12.32 0.84
C PHE A 253 -0.65 12.57 2.28
N PHE A 254 -0.32 11.69 3.22
CA PHE A 254 -0.63 11.93 4.63
C PHE A 254 0.14 13.13 5.19
N ASP A 255 1.15 13.69 4.52
CA ASP A 255 1.86 14.90 4.97
C ASP A 255 0.90 16.10 4.92
N LEU A 256 -0.16 15.98 4.13
CA LEU A 256 -1.24 16.94 4.00
C LEU A 256 -2.43 16.62 4.93
N HIS A 257 -2.35 15.56 5.73
CA HIS A 257 -3.38 15.21 6.69
C HIS A 257 -3.34 16.20 7.87
N VAL A 258 -4.51 16.73 8.22
CA VAL A 258 -4.72 17.58 9.40
C VAL A 258 -5.99 17.07 10.07
N THR A 259 -5.87 16.60 11.30
CA THR A 259 -6.97 16.02 12.06
C THR A 259 -8.19 16.94 12.09
N ALA A 260 -9.39 16.34 12.00
CA ALA A 260 -10.65 17.06 11.92
C ALA A 260 -10.90 18.05 13.07
N ALA A 261 -10.30 17.83 14.25
CA ALA A 261 -10.39 18.75 15.39
C ALA A 261 -9.58 20.05 15.22
N ASN A 262 -8.55 20.01 14.37
CA ASN A 262 -7.64 21.11 14.10
C ASN A 262 -7.77 21.65 12.66
N PHE A 263 -8.62 21.04 11.83
CA PHE A 263 -8.83 21.48 10.46
C PHE A 263 -9.54 22.84 10.43
N ASP A 264 -8.80 23.88 10.03
CA ASP A 264 -9.18 25.29 10.16
C ASP A 264 -9.17 26.06 8.82
N ASP A 265 -9.41 25.40 7.67
CA ASP A 265 -9.61 26.11 6.39
C ASP A 265 -10.78 27.10 6.54
N PRO A 266 -10.54 28.41 6.34
CA PRO A 266 -11.59 29.43 6.46
C PRO A 266 -12.82 29.16 5.59
N ARG A 267 -12.65 28.53 4.41
CA ARG A 267 -13.74 28.16 3.50
C ARG A 267 -14.61 27.05 4.07
N ALA A 268 -14.00 26.01 4.63
CA ALA A 268 -14.71 24.92 5.31
C ALA A 268 -15.49 25.44 6.52
N LEU A 269 -14.86 26.29 7.33
CA LEU A 269 -15.48 26.89 8.52
C LEU A 269 -16.65 27.81 8.14
N ALA A 270 -16.52 28.59 7.06
CA ALA A 270 -17.59 29.44 6.56
C ALA A 270 -18.82 28.63 6.12
N LEU A 271 -18.61 27.60 5.30
CA LEU A 271 -19.69 26.70 4.87
C LEU A 271 -20.33 25.98 6.06
N ALA A 272 -19.53 25.49 7.02
CA ALA A 272 -20.05 24.83 8.21
C ALA A 272 -20.92 25.79 9.04
N LYS A 273 -20.49 27.05 9.20
CA LYS A 273 -21.26 28.07 9.91
C LYS A 273 -22.58 28.44 9.19
N ALA A 274 -22.60 28.38 7.86
CA ALA A 274 -23.77 28.68 7.04
C ALA A 274 -24.77 27.52 6.95
N SER A 275 -24.36 26.30 7.26
CA SER A 275 -25.19 25.10 7.20
C SER A 275 -25.69 24.67 8.59
N ASP A 276 -26.86 24.03 8.60
CA ASP A 276 -27.45 23.53 9.82
C ASP A 276 -26.89 22.15 10.21
N VAL A 277 -26.68 21.26 9.24
CA VAL A 277 -26.13 19.91 9.48
C VAL A 277 -24.92 19.67 8.61
N CYS A 278 -23.86 19.11 9.21
CA CYS A 278 -22.64 18.70 8.52
C CYS A 278 -22.61 17.17 8.36
N VAL A 279 -22.06 16.69 7.26
CA VAL A 279 -21.82 15.26 6.99
C VAL A 279 -20.36 15.13 6.56
N SER A 280 -19.53 14.45 7.34
CA SER A 280 -18.11 14.26 7.02
C SER A 280 -17.82 12.82 6.59
N ILE A 281 -17.13 12.67 5.46
CA ILE A 281 -16.71 11.38 4.92
C ILE A 281 -15.22 11.21 5.16
N HIS A 282 -14.89 10.12 5.83
CA HIS A 282 -13.52 9.73 6.18
C HIS A 282 -13.26 8.26 5.88
N GLY A 283 -12.00 7.85 5.97
CA GLY A 283 -11.58 6.48 5.83
C GLY A 283 -10.47 6.09 6.79
N TYR A 284 -10.60 4.90 7.38
CA TYR A 284 -9.58 4.36 8.29
C TYR A 284 -8.98 3.04 7.77
N ARG A 285 -7.88 2.62 8.40
CA ARG A 285 -7.10 1.47 7.97
C ARG A 285 -7.66 0.17 8.52
N ASP A 286 -8.61 -0.40 7.81
CA ASP A 286 -9.04 -1.80 7.98
C ASP A 286 -9.30 -2.44 6.62
N ALA A 287 -8.44 -3.40 6.25
CA ALA A 287 -8.53 -4.14 4.99
C ALA A 287 -9.22 -5.51 5.14
N LYS A 288 -9.70 -5.86 6.35
CA LYS A 288 -10.27 -7.17 6.66
C LYS A 288 -11.78 -7.14 6.69
N THR A 289 -12.36 -6.11 7.32
CA THR A 289 -13.81 -5.99 7.48
C THR A 289 -14.40 -4.82 6.70
N GLU A 290 -15.59 -5.03 6.13
CA GLU A 290 -16.40 -3.97 5.54
C GLU A 290 -17.24 -3.34 6.64
N THR A 291 -16.84 -2.14 7.04
CA THR A 291 -17.39 -1.47 8.22
C THR A 291 -17.53 0.02 7.97
N VAL A 292 -18.56 0.60 8.59
CA VAL A 292 -18.69 2.05 8.72
C VAL A 292 -18.79 2.37 10.20
N CYS A 293 -17.88 3.22 10.68
CA CYS A 293 -18.12 3.86 11.97
C CYS A 293 -19.02 5.07 11.79
N LEU A 294 -20.10 5.12 12.55
CA LEU A 294 -21.04 6.24 12.54
C LEU A 294 -20.91 7.03 13.84
N GLY A 295 -20.54 8.30 13.69
CA GLY A 295 -20.33 9.20 14.80
C GLY A 295 -20.89 10.60 14.56
N GLY A 296 -20.24 11.61 15.12
CA GLY A 296 -20.68 12.99 15.10
C GLY A 296 -21.70 13.33 16.19
N GLY A 297 -21.94 14.64 16.37
CA GLY A 297 -22.77 15.17 17.44
C GLY A 297 -24.28 15.16 17.16
N ASN A 298 -24.72 14.88 15.93
CA ASN A 298 -26.14 14.86 15.55
C ASN A 298 -26.70 13.43 15.52
N ARG A 299 -27.16 12.94 16.68
CA ARG A 299 -27.70 11.58 16.85
C ARG A 299 -28.91 11.29 15.96
N ARG A 300 -29.77 12.30 15.70
CA ARG A 300 -30.98 12.13 14.89
C ARG A 300 -30.65 11.88 13.42
N VAL A 301 -29.74 12.66 12.83
CA VAL A 301 -29.29 12.43 11.45
C VAL A 301 -28.46 11.15 11.39
N ARG A 302 -27.62 10.86 12.40
CA ARG A 302 -26.84 9.62 12.48
C ARG A 302 -27.73 8.39 12.38
N ALA A 303 -28.78 8.31 13.18
CA ALA A 303 -29.73 7.18 13.15
C ALA A 303 -30.43 7.02 11.78
N ARG A 304 -30.72 8.12 11.09
CA ARG A 304 -31.28 8.06 9.72
C ARG A 304 -30.27 7.49 8.72
N VAL A 305 -29.01 7.93 8.81
CA VAL A 305 -27.92 7.40 7.97
C VAL A 305 -27.70 5.92 8.24
N GLU A 306 -27.66 5.53 9.52
CA GLU A 306 -27.53 4.14 9.94
C GLU A 306 -28.65 3.27 9.36
N ASN A 307 -29.91 3.66 9.55
CA ASN A 307 -31.06 2.93 9.01
C ASN A 307 -31.02 2.81 7.48
N ALA A 308 -30.66 3.89 6.77
CA ALA A 308 -30.58 3.89 5.32
C ALA A 308 -29.46 2.98 4.80
N LEU A 309 -28.28 3.02 5.45
CA LEU A 309 -27.16 2.14 5.10
C LEU A 309 -27.47 0.68 5.41
N HIS A 310 -28.07 0.39 6.58
CA HIS A 310 -28.45 -0.97 6.95
C HIS A 310 -29.50 -1.55 6.00
N ALA A 311 -30.48 -0.75 5.58
CA ALA A 311 -31.48 -1.17 4.59
C ALA A 311 -30.90 -1.42 3.19
N THR A 312 -29.84 -0.67 2.82
CA THR A 312 -29.22 -0.76 1.49
C THR A 312 -28.14 -1.84 1.42
N PHE A 313 -27.41 -2.04 2.52
CA PHE A 313 -26.30 -2.99 2.68
C PHE A 313 -26.45 -3.77 3.99
N PRO A 314 -27.35 -4.78 4.05
CA PRO A 314 -27.58 -5.57 5.27
C PRO A 314 -26.34 -6.32 5.78
N GLU A 315 -25.38 -6.59 4.90
CA GLU A 315 -24.11 -7.25 5.21
C GLU A 315 -23.07 -6.32 5.86
N LEU A 316 -23.29 -5.00 5.80
CA LEU A 316 -22.33 -4.01 6.26
C LEU A 316 -22.35 -3.91 7.78
N VAL A 317 -21.18 -4.03 8.40
CA VAL A 317 -21.05 -3.91 9.86
C VAL A 317 -20.99 -2.43 10.25
N LEU A 318 -22.10 -1.92 10.77
CA LEU A 318 -22.20 -0.57 11.31
C LEU A 318 -21.77 -0.55 12.78
N ARG A 319 -20.91 0.40 13.15
CA ARG A 319 -20.39 0.53 14.52
C ARG A 319 -20.68 1.93 15.06
N GLU A 320 -21.17 1.99 16.30
CA GLU A 320 -21.37 3.27 17.00
C GLU A 320 -20.13 3.73 17.79
N GLU A 321 -19.27 2.80 18.19
CA GLU A 321 -18.06 3.06 19.00
C GLU A 321 -16.82 2.54 18.26
N CYS A 322 -15.95 3.45 17.84
CA CYS A 322 -14.73 3.13 17.11
C CYS A 322 -13.56 3.91 17.69
N LYS A 323 -13.11 3.46 18.87
CA LYS A 323 -11.79 3.74 19.45
C LYS A 323 -11.20 5.11 19.06
N SER A 324 -11.92 6.20 19.30
CA SER A 324 -11.46 7.61 19.16
C SER A 324 -11.57 8.27 17.77
N ILE A 325 -12.19 7.65 16.77
CA ILE A 325 -12.41 8.25 15.43
C ILE A 325 -13.88 8.63 15.17
N GLU A 326 -14.74 8.63 16.20
CA GLU A 326 -16.18 8.85 16.06
C GLU A 326 -16.53 10.33 15.85
N GLY A 327 -15.57 11.24 15.91
CA GLY A 327 -15.82 12.66 15.64
C GLY A 327 -16.82 13.33 16.59
N VAL A 328 -16.97 12.86 17.83
CA VAL A 328 -17.90 13.44 18.83
C VAL A 328 -17.38 14.72 19.48
N ASN A 329 -16.08 15.03 19.33
CA ASN A 329 -15.46 16.23 19.87
C ASN A 329 -16.08 17.51 19.28
N ARG A 330 -16.42 18.48 20.12
CA ARG A 330 -16.99 19.78 19.68
C ARG A 330 -16.06 20.57 18.75
N LYS A 331 -14.74 20.37 18.87
CA LYS A 331 -13.76 21.02 17.97
C LYS A 331 -13.73 20.42 16.57
N ASN A 332 -14.16 19.16 16.41
CA ASN A 332 -14.22 18.49 15.11
C ASN A 332 -15.05 19.32 14.12
N ILE A 333 -14.52 19.56 12.92
CA ILE A 333 -15.15 20.35 11.86
C ILE A 333 -16.59 19.88 11.55
N VAL A 334 -16.89 18.58 11.64
CA VAL A 334 -18.25 18.04 11.43
C VAL A 334 -19.26 18.55 12.47
N ASN A 335 -18.79 18.99 13.64
CA ASN A 335 -19.66 19.51 14.70
C ASN A 335 -19.71 21.05 14.73
N ARG A 336 -19.18 21.72 13.71
CA ARG A 336 -19.20 23.18 13.59
C ARG A 336 -20.45 23.73 12.90
N CYS A 337 -21.28 22.87 12.30
CA CYS A 337 -22.63 23.22 11.86
C CYS A 337 -23.58 23.49 13.04
N ARG A 338 -24.66 24.24 12.81
CA ARG A 338 -25.60 24.71 13.86
C ARG A 338 -26.17 23.58 14.72
N GLU A 339 -26.59 22.49 14.08
CA GLU A 339 -27.14 21.28 14.69
C GLU A 339 -26.09 20.17 14.80
N LYS A 340 -24.80 20.51 14.69
CA LYS A 340 -23.67 19.57 14.60
C LYS A 340 -23.78 18.68 13.35
N GLY A 341 -23.11 17.54 13.33
CA GLY A 341 -23.10 16.69 12.14
C GLY A 341 -22.96 15.21 12.41
N VAL A 342 -22.80 14.46 11.33
CA VAL A 342 -22.58 13.00 11.31
C VAL A 342 -21.26 12.72 10.61
N GLN A 343 -20.44 11.87 11.23
CA GLN A 343 -19.17 11.43 10.66
C GLN A 343 -19.29 9.97 10.23
N LEU A 344 -18.85 9.67 9.01
CA LEU A 344 -18.77 8.32 8.45
C LEU A 344 -17.30 7.98 8.26
N GLU A 345 -16.81 6.98 9.00
CA GLU A 345 -15.46 6.42 8.83
C GLU A 345 -15.54 5.08 8.10
N LEU A 346 -15.13 5.05 6.84
CA LEU A 346 -15.22 3.85 6.01
C LEU A 346 -13.92 3.04 6.08
N SER A 347 -14.02 1.74 6.33
CA SER A 347 -12.85 0.86 6.27
C SER A 347 -12.21 0.88 4.88
N LYS A 348 -10.90 0.61 4.81
CA LYS A 348 -10.21 0.46 3.52
C LYS A 348 -10.90 -0.59 2.64
N LYS A 349 -11.29 -1.73 3.21
CA LYS A 349 -11.97 -2.79 2.44
C LYS A 349 -13.27 -2.31 1.82
N LEU A 350 -14.08 -1.54 2.56
CA LEU A 350 -15.32 -0.97 2.02
C LEU A 350 -15.02 0.06 0.92
N ARG A 351 -14.06 0.96 1.14
CA ARG A 351 -13.66 1.95 0.12
C ARG A 351 -13.15 1.28 -1.15
N ASP A 352 -12.37 0.20 -1.03
CA ASP A 352 -11.92 -0.60 -2.17
C ASP A 352 -13.11 -1.21 -2.94
N ARG A 353 -14.14 -1.70 -2.24
CA ARG A 353 -15.39 -2.18 -2.88
C ARG A 353 -16.10 -1.06 -3.64
N LEU A 354 -16.30 0.10 -2.99
CA LEU A 354 -16.98 1.23 -3.60
C LEU A 354 -16.20 1.78 -4.82
N ALA A 355 -14.87 1.77 -4.77
CA ALA A 355 -14.05 2.17 -5.91
C ALA A 355 -14.15 1.19 -7.10
N ASN A 356 -14.39 -0.09 -6.85
CA ASN A 356 -14.45 -1.14 -7.87
C ASN A 356 -15.88 -1.45 -8.35
N SER A 357 -16.92 -0.86 -7.74
CA SER A 357 -18.32 -1.11 -8.07
C SER A 357 -19.10 0.20 -8.16
N ALA A 358 -19.27 0.72 -9.38
CA ALA A 358 -20.04 1.94 -9.63
C ALA A 358 -21.49 1.85 -9.13
N ALA A 359 -22.07 0.64 -9.18
CA ALA A 359 -23.40 0.36 -8.66
C ALA A 359 -23.45 0.51 -7.13
N ASP A 360 -22.51 -0.10 -6.41
CA ASP A 360 -22.46 0.00 -4.95
C ASP A 360 -22.12 1.42 -4.50
N PHE A 361 -21.17 2.09 -5.18
CA PHE A 361 -20.85 3.49 -4.96
C PHE A 361 -22.10 4.38 -5.07
N SER A 362 -22.85 4.24 -6.16
CA SER A 362 -24.06 5.04 -6.41
C SER A 362 -25.15 4.76 -5.37
N LYS A 363 -25.35 3.48 -4.99
CA LYS A 363 -26.30 3.09 -3.94
C LYS A 363 -25.92 3.66 -2.58
N PHE A 364 -24.65 3.57 -2.19
CA PHE A 364 -24.16 4.11 -0.92
C PHE A 364 -24.32 5.62 -0.85
N ALA A 365 -23.92 6.33 -1.92
CA ALA A 365 -24.08 7.77 -2.01
C ALA A 365 -25.56 8.18 -1.95
N ALA A 366 -26.45 7.48 -2.68
CA ALA A 366 -27.88 7.77 -2.69
C ALA A 366 -28.56 7.51 -1.35
N ALA A 367 -28.25 6.39 -0.68
CA ALA A 367 -28.76 6.05 0.64
C ALA A 367 -28.38 7.12 1.67
N THR A 368 -27.10 7.51 1.68
CA THR A 368 -26.59 8.54 2.59
C THR A 368 -27.20 9.90 2.28
N ARG A 369 -27.24 10.31 1.00
CA ARG A 369 -27.85 11.57 0.54
C ARG A 369 -29.32 11.66 0.97
N SER A 370 -30.10 10.62 0.71
CA SER A 370 -31.51 10.57 1.09
C SER A 370 -31.67 10.72 2.60
N ALA A 371 -30.89 9.98 3.40
CA ALA A 371 -30.96 10.05 4.85
C ALA A 371 -30.65 11.44 5.43
N VAL A 372 -29.67 12.14 4.88
CA VAL A 372 -29.25 13.46 5.40
C VAL A 372 -30.20 14.57 4.97
N LEU A 373 -30.78 14.47 3.75
CA LEU A 373 -31.69 15.47 3.21
C LEU A 373 -33.17 15.27 3.61
N SER A 374 -33.60 14.05 3.95
CA SER A 374 -35.02 13.65 4.16
C SER A 374 -35.70 14.15 5.46
N GLY A 375 -35.30 15.30 6.01
CA GLY A 375 -35.70 15.73 7.36
C GLY A 375 -36.42 17.06 7.47
N ARG A 376 -36.74 17.72 6.35
CA ARG A 376 -37.33 19.06 6.37
C ARG A 376 -38.46 19.18 5.35
N PRO A 377 -39.50 19.98 5.64
CA PRO A 377 -40.55 20.26 4.68
C PRO A 377 -39.92 20.74 3.38
N LYS A 378 -40.48 20.33 2.24
CA LYS A 378 -40.30 21.09 1.02
C LYS A 378 -40.85 22.49 1.33
N ASP A 379 -40.01 23.51 1.20
CA ASP A 379 -40.44 24.91 1.30
C ASP A 379 -41.60 25.20 0.33
#